data_AF-A0A645AAA2-F1
#
_entry.id   AF-A0A645AAA2-F1
#
_cell.length_a   1.000
_cell.length_b   1.000
_cell.length_c   1.000
_cell.angle_alpha   90.00
_cell.angle_beta   90.00
_cell.angle_gamma   90.00
#
_symmetry.space_group_name_H-M   'P 1'
#
loop_
_entity.id
_entity.type
_entity.pdbx_description
1 polymer ?
#
loop_
_entity_poly.entity_id
_entity_poly.type
_entity_poly.pdbx_seq_one_letter_code
_entity_poly.pdbx_strand_id
1 'polypeptide(L)'
;MDSAVVHTSKTFEDYLTVIDRKNIRFTVADTGLKRSYGDMLLHVLHPTQPAATDLNNSSIVIHLIYHKISFLFTGDPEQVSERAILERSGHNLASTILKVGHHGSSTSTSAEFLSQVRPEVAIISVGEGNTYGHPHDLVIARLAARHVDLYRTDMHGHIIIRTDGNAFMIESQKAVEDTFPLYRIGINSADESQLKKIVHIDEVRARSLIALRPFSSLEDLARIPGIGPSRVRDIIQQGLAYVDAEED
;
A
#
# COMPACT_ATOMS: atom_id res chain seq x y z
N MET A 1 -10.08 5.04 21.47
CA MET A 1 -11.01 5.66 20.49
C MET A 1 -11.47 4.54 19.59
N ASP A 2 -12.73 4.54 19.20
CA ASP A 2 -13.39 3.42 18.53
C ASP A 2 -14.49 3.94 17.59
N SER A 3 -14.83 3.22 16.51
CA SER A 3 -15.92 3.61 15.61
C SER A 3 -17.31 3.43 16.24
N ALA A 4 -17.39 2.76 17.40
CA ALA A 4 -18.59 2.43 18.14
C ALA A 4 -19.59 1.57 17.35
N VAL A 5 -19.13 0.88 16.31
CA VAL A 5 -19.92 -0.09 15.57
C VAL A 5 -19.92 -1.41 16.32
N VAL A 6 -21.10 -1.85 16.73
CA VAL A 6 -21.28 -3.07 17.51
C VAL A 6 -21.06 -4.29 16.61
N HIS A 7 -20.25 -5.23 17.08
CA HIS A 7 -20.17 -6.57 16.50
C HIS A 7 -20.08 -7.64 17.59
N THR A 8 -20.35 -8.89 17.23
CA THR A 8 -20.55 -10.00 18.20
C THR A 8 -19.34 -10.93 18.30
N SER A 9 -18.16 -10.48 17.87
CA SER A 9 -16.96 -11.31 17.98
C SER A 9 -16.47 -11.34 19.43
N LYS A 10 -15.93 -12.49 19.85
CA LYS A 10 -15.42 -12.66 21.21
C LYS A 10 -14.36 -11.61 21.57
N THR A 11 -13.49 -11.28 20.62
CA THR A 11 -12.46 -10.26 20.78
C THR A 11 -13.04 -8.87 21.13
N PHE A 12 -14.17 -8.50 20.53
CA PHE A 12 -14.81 -7.21 20.79
C PHE A 12 -15.50 -7.16 22.14
N GLU A 13 -16.20 -8.23 22.51
CA GLU A 13 -16.78 -8.36 23.84
C GLU A 13 -15.72 -8.30 24.94
N ASP A 14 -14.59 -8.99 24.74
CA ASP A 14 -13.47 -8.98 25.67
C ASP A 14 -12.82 -7.58 25.74
N TYR A 15 -12.71 -6.88 24.62
CA TYR A 15 -12.27 -5.48 24.55
C TYR A 15 -13.18 -4.54 25.37
N LEU A 16 -14.50 -4.61 25.16
CA LEU A 16 -15.46 -3.79 25.93
C LEU A 16 -15.43 -4.13 27.42
N THR A 17 -15.28 -5.42 27.76
CA THR A 17 -15.12 -5.88 29.14
C THR A 17 -13.88 -5.28 29.80
N VAL A 18 -12.76 -5.18 29.08
CA VAL A 18 -11.53 -4.55 29.59
C VAL A 18 -11.72 -3.03 29.78
N ILE A 19 -12.40 -2.35 28.85
CA ILE A 19 -12.71 -0.92 28.97
C ILE A 19 -13.49 -0.65 30.25
N ASP A 20 -14.57 -1.40 30.47
CA ASP A 20 -15.46 -1.26 31.62
C ASP A 20 -14.70 -1.56 32.93
N ARG A 21 -14.07 -2.74 33.01
CA ARG A 21 -13.33 -3.18 34.22
C ARG A 21 -12.21 -2.23 34.62
N LYS A 22 -11.55 -1.59 33.66
CA LYS A 22 -10.44 -0.66 33.92
C LYS A 22 -10.86 0.81 33.95
N ASN A 23 -12.16 1.11 33.81
CA ASN A 23 -12.70 2.47 33.73
C ASN A 23 -11.96 3.35 32.69
N ILE A 24 -11.69 2.78 31.51
CA ILE A 24 -10.99 3.48 30.43
C ILE A 24 -11.99 4.43 29.76
N ARG A 25 -11.58 5.68 29.55
CA ARG A 25 -12.41 6.64 28.80
C ARG A 25 -12.62 6.15 27.37
N PHE A 26 -13.83 5.74 27.05
CA PHE A 26 -14.26 5.45 25.68
C PHE A 26 -14.46 6.76 24.91
N THR A 27 -13.99 6.83 23.67
CA THR A 27 -14.18 7.98 22.79
C THR A 27 -14.61 7.46 21.45
N VAL A 28 -15.80 7.87 21.00
CA VAL A 28 -16.28 7.59 19.66
C VAL A 28 -15.46 8.41 18.66
N ALA A 29 -14.91 7.75 17.65
CA ALA A 29 -14.28 8.38 16.52
C ALA A 29 -15.36 8.91 15.58
N ASP A 30 -15.36 10.20 15.34
CA ASP A 30 -16.25 10.83 14.36
C ASP A 30 -15.46 11.84 13.56
N THR A 31 -15.92 12.07 12.33
CA THR A 31 -15.34 13.07 11.44
C THR A 31 -15.29 14.42 12.13
N GLY A 32 -14.11 15.06 12.11
CA GLY A 32 -13.90 16.36 12.71
C GLY A 32 -13.39 16.31 14.16
N LEU A 33 -13.29 15.12 14.78
CA LEU A 33 -12.55 14.98 16.03
C LEU A 33 -11.08 15.36 15.81
N LYS A 34 -10.60 16.32 16.61
CA LYS A 34 -9.21 16.77 16.62
C LYS A 34 -8.59 16.56 17.99
N ARG A 35 -7.33 16.12 18.04
CA ARG A 35 -6.54 16.02 19.27
C ARG A 35 -5.13 16.52 19.04
N SER A 36 -4.57 17.22 20.02
CA SER A 36 -3.18 17.64 20.01
C SER A 36 -2.38 16.85 21.03
N TYR A 37 -1.16 16.46 20.65
CA TYR A 37 -0.17 15.81 21.51
C TYR A 37 1.16 16.54 21.35
N GLY A 38 1.37 17.56 22.17
CA GLY A 38 2.42 18.55 21.91
C GLY A 38 2.20 19.21 20.55
N ASP A 39 3.22 19.17 19.69
CA ASP A 39 3.19 19.75 18.35
C ASP A 39 2.53 18.84 17.29
N MET A 40 2.11 17.63 17.68
CA MET A 40 1.38 16.71 16.81
C MET A 40 -0.11 17.01 16.83
N LEU A 41 -0.72 17.06 15.65
CA LEU A 41 -2.16 17.25 15.47
C LEU A 41 -2.76 16.02 14.80
N LEU A 42 -3.70 15.39 15.48
CA LEU A 42 -4.45 14.24 15.01
C LEU A 42 -5.85 14.70 14.59
N HIS A 43 -6.21 14.43 13.34
CA HIS A 43 -7.55 14.64 12.78
C HIS A 43 -8.19 13.31 12.42
N VAL A 44 -9.41 13.07 12.89
CA VAL A 44 -10.23 11.95 12.41
C VAL A 44 -11.03 12.42 11.19
N LEU A 45 -10.86 11.71 10.08
CA LEU A 45 -11.50 12.01 8.80
C LEU A 45 -12.71 11.10 8.50
N HIS A 46 -12.80 9.96 9.18
CA HIS A 46 -13.84 8.95 9.01
C HIS A 46 -13.90 8.08 10.28
N PRO A 47 -15.06 7.54 10.71
CA PRO A 47 -16.35 7.45 10.01
C PRO A 47 -17.10 8.77 9.85
N THR A 48 -17.92 8.85 8.79
CA THR A 48 -18.72 10.00 8.40
C THR A 48 -20.21 9.72 8.64
N GLN A 49 -20.72 9.91 9.87
CA GLN A 49 -22.03 9.47 10.43
C GLN A 49 -22.01 8.07 11.09
N PRO A 50 -22.87 7.81 12.10
CA PRO A 50 -22.87 6.53 12.79
C PRO A 50 -23.48 5.40 11.95
N ALA A 51 -22.71 4.31 11.86
CA ALA A 51 -23.06 2.94 11.49
C ALA A 51 -23.52 2.67 10.04
N ALA A 52 -22.55 2.54 9.14
CA ALA A 52 -22.67 1.47 8.14
C ALA A 52 -22.58 0.11 8.88
N THR A 53 -23.39 -0.88 8.50
CA THR A 53 -23.25 -2.26 9.03
C THR A 53 -21.96 -2.94 8.60
N ASP A 54 -21.23 -2.31 7.68
CA ASP A 54 -19.98 -2.78 7.15
C ASP A 54 -18.81 -2.31 8.04
N LEU A 55 -18.08 -3.27 8.60
CA LEU A 55 -17.00 -3.01 9.55
C LEU A 55 -15.82 -2.30 8.88
N ASN A 56 -15.52 -2.64 7.62
CA ASN A 56 -14.44 -2.05 6.85
C ASN A 56 -14.71 -0.58 6.56
N ASN A 57 -15.91 -0.27 6.07
CA ASN A 57 -16.42 1.08 5.86
C ASN A 57 -16.86 1.78 7.16
N SER A 58 -16.49 1.22 8.30
CA SER A 58 -16.52 1.88 9.61
C SER A 58 -15.12 2.12 10.18
N SER A 59 -14.07 1.85 9.40
CA SER A 59 -12.67 2.07 9.76
C SER A 59 -12.42 3.52 10.14
N ILE A 60 -11.62 3.72 11.18
CA ILE A 60 -11.21 5.06 11.58
C ILE A 60 -10.07 5.52 10.67
N VAL A 61 -10.29 6.60 9.92
CA VAL A 61 -9.23 7.23 9.12
C VAL A 61 -8.65 8.40 9.90
N ILE A 62 -7.33 8.38 10.10
CA ILE A 62 -6.61 9.38 10.89
C ILE A 62 -5.57 10.09 10.02
N HIS A 63 -5.64 11.41 9.96
CA HIS A 63 -4.58 12.26 9.46
C HIS A 63 -3.79 12.83 10.65
N LEU A 64 -2.53 12.40 10.79
CA LEU A 64 -1.62 12.87 11.82
C LEU A 64 -0.60 13.82 11.20
N ILE A 65 -0.50 15.03 11.73
CA ILE A 65 0.37 16.09 11.23
C ILE A 65 1.40 16.41 12.30
N TYR A 66 2.69 16.38 11.94
CA TYR A 66 3.79 16.80 12.79
C TYR A 66 4.73 17.71 12.01
N HIS A 67 4.60 19.02 12.22
CA HIS A 67 5.27 20.06 11.43
C HIS A 67 5.07 19.87 9.91
N LYS A 68 6.12 19.49 9.17
CA LYS A 68 6.11 19.27 7.72
C LYS A 68 5.80 17.84 7.31
N ILE A 69 5.88 16.88 8.23
CA ILE A 69 5.62 15.47 7.96
C ILE A 69 4.21 15.12 8.39
N SER A 70 3.46 14.46 7.50
CA SER A 70 2.11 14.00 7.78
C SER A 70 1.92 12.53 7.42
N PHE A 71 1.04 11.87 8.16
CA PHE A 71 0.68 10.46 8.01
C PHE A 71 -0.81 10.33 7.80
N LEU A 72 -1.22 9.48 6.87
CA LEU A 72 -2.59 9.03 6.72
C LEU A 72 -2.71 7.55 7.09
N PHE A 73 -3.41 7.28 8.18
CA PHE A 73 -3.75 5.93 8.62
C PHE A 73 -5.18 5.62 8.22
N THR A 74 -5.36 4.80 7.18
CA THR A 74 -6.70 4.57 6.63
C THR A 74 -7.46 3.45 7.34
N GLY A 75 -6.82 2.44 7.92
CA GLY A 75 -7.53 1.20 8.26
C GLY A 75 -8.01 0.52 6.98
N ASP A 76 -9.25 0.03 6.94
CA ASP A 76 -9.79 -0.76 5.83
C ASP A 76 -11.00 -0.13 5.10
N PRO A 77 -11.10 1.20 4.90
CA PRO A 77 -12.22 1.81 4.19
C PRO A 77 -12.17 1.37 2.73
N GLU A 78 -13.31 1.00 2.19
CA GLU A 78 -13.45 0.74 0.77
C GLU A 78 -13.75 2.05 0.02
N GLN A 79 -13.77 1.98 -1.30
CA GLN A 79 -13.95 3.13 -2.20
C GLN A 79 -15.18 4.00 -1.86
N VAL A 80 -16.23 3.44 -1.25
CA VAL A 80 -17.39 4.21 -0.78
C VAL A 80 -17.02 5.16 0.36
N SER A 81 -16.28 4.67 1.36
CA SER A 81 -15.77 5.49 2.46
C SER A 81 -14.65 6.43 2.00
N GLU A 82 -13.79 6.01 1.08
CA GLU A 82 -12.79 6.90 0.47
C GLU A 82 -13.45 8.10 -0.20
N ARG A 83 -14.51 7.86 -0.99
CA ARG A 83 -15.29 8.94 -1.62
C ARG A 83 -16.00 9.83 -0.60
N ALA A 84 -16.59 9.25 0.45
CA ALA A 84 -17.19 10.04 1.53
C ALA A 84 -16.17 10.95 2.23
N ILE A 85 -14.92 10.47 2.40
CA ILE A 85 -13.81 11.27 2.90
C ILE A 85 -13.52 12.42 1.94
N LEU A 86 -13.35 12.13 0.64
CA LEU A 86 -13.05 13.15 -0.38
C LEU A 86 -14.13 14.24 -0.44
N GLU A 87 -15.40 13.87 -0.37
CA GLU A 87 -16.54 14.81 -0.44
C GLU A 87 -16.64 15.73 0.79
N ARG A 88 -16.27 15.23 1.98
CA ARG A 88 -16.33 16.00 3.23
C ARG A 88 -15.04 16.70 3.58
N SER A 89 -13.91 16.24 3.05
CA SER A 89 -12.61 16.86 3.28
C SER A 89 -12.52 18.17 2.49
N GLY A 90 -13.13 19.23 3.01
CA GLY A 90 -12.71 20.61 2.74
C GLY A 90 -11.31 20.92 3.29
N HIS A 91 -10.48 19.88 3.49
CA HIS A 91 -9.25 19.86 4.23
C HIS A 91 -8.23 19.02 3.47
N ASN A 92 -6.99 19.52 3.40
CA ASN A 92 -5.89 18.91 2.70
C ASN A 92 -5.65 17.45 3.15
N LEU A 93 -5.82 16.49 2.22
CA LEU A 93 -5.49 15.08 2.43
C LEU A 93 -4.02 14.75 2.16
N ALA A 94 -3.24 15.73 1.68
CA ALA A 94 -1.84 15.53 1.37
C ALA A 94 -1.09 15.00 2.58
N SER A 95 -0.51 13.82 2.43
CA SER A 95 0.16 13.10 3.50
C SER A 95 1.49 12.58 3.00
N THR A 96 2.59 12.93 3.65
CA THR A 96 3.94 12.44 3.30
C THR A 96 3.97 10.91 3.28
N ILE A 97 3.37 10.28 4.28
CA ILE A 97 3.31 8.82 4.43
C ILE A 97 1.87 8.34 4.43
N LEU A 98 1.57 7.35 3.60
CA LEU A 98 0.28 6.65 3.55
C LEU A 98 0.43 5.23 4.10
N LYS A 99 -0.36 4.88 5.12
CA LYS A 99 -0.67 3.48 5.42
C LYS A 99 -1.79 3.06 4.47
N VAL A 100 -1.48 2.18 3.52
CA VAL A 100 -2.40 1.76 2.45
C VAL A 100 -3.63 1.07 3.04
N GLY A 101 -4.79 1.38 2.46
CA GLY A 101 -6.08 0.89 2.92
C GLY A 101 -6.25 -0.60 2.69
N HIS A 102 -6.89 -1.28 3.66
CA HIS A 102 -7.40 -2.64 3.52
C HIS A 102 -6.33 -3.61 3.02
N HIS A 103 -5.13 -3.52 3.60
CA HIS A 103 -3.98 -4.36 3.24
C HIS A 103 -3.58 -4.32 1.76
N GLY A 104 -4.03 -3.32 0.99
CA GLY A 104 -3.85 -3.26 -0.46
C GLY A 104 -4.92 -4.00 -1.26
N SER A 105 -6.14 -4.16 -0.73
CA SER A 105 -7.30 -4.65 -1.48
C SER A 105 -7.62 -3.77 -2.68
N SER A 106 -8.10 -4.38 -3.77
CA SER A 106 -8.61 -3.65 -4.95
C SER A 106 -9.88 -2.84 -4.66
N THR A 107 -10.57 -3.13 -3.56
CA THR A 107 -11.74 -2.37 -3.07
C THR A 107 -11.37 -1.07 -2.36
N SER A 108 -10.08 -0.81 -2.15
CA SER A 108 -9.55 0.39 -1.48
C SER A 108 -8.43 1.03 -2.30
N THR A 109 -7.89 2.13 -1.78
CA THR A 109 -6.82 2.94 -2.36
C THR A 109 -7.15 3.29 -3.82
N SER A 110 -8.28 3.97 -4.00
CA SER A 110 -8.74 4.41 -5.33
C SER A 110 -7.75 5.37 -5.98
N ALA A 111 -7.84 5.49 -7.30
CA ALA A 111 -7.01 6.43 -8.05
C ALA A 111 -7.34 7.89 -7.67
N GLU A 112 -8.62 8.21 -7.44
CA GLU A 112 -9.05 9.53 -6.98
C GLU A 112 -8.51 9.82 -5.57
N PHE A 113 -8.63 8.85 -4.65
CA PHE A 113 -8.13 9.01 -3.29
C PHE A 113 -6.62 9.26 -3.28
N LEU A 114 -5.84 8.42 -3.98
CA LEU A 114 -4.39 8.60 -4.11
C LEU A 114 -4.00 9.96 -4.73
N SER A 115 -4.79 10.48 -5.68
CA SER A 115 -4.53 11.80 -6.29
C SER A 115 -4.64 12.96 -5.29
N GLN A 116 -5.44 12.79 -4.23
CA GLN A 116 -5.59 13.79 -3.18
C GLN A 116 -4.57 13.60 -2.06
N VAL A 117 -4.21 12.34 -1.75
CA VAL A 117 -3.23 12.02 -0.70
C VAL A 117 -1.80 12.34 -1.12
N ARG A 118 -1.42 12.11 -2.39
CA ARG A 118 -0.07 12.38 -2.94
C ARG A 118 1.09 11.99 -2.00
N PRO A 119 1.16 10.72 -1.58
CA PRO A 119 2.22 10.31 -0.67
C PRO A 119 3.57 10.20 -1.36
N GLU A 120 4.63 10.48 -0.59
CA GLU A 120 6.00 10.13 -0.98
C GLU A 120 6.26 8.64 -0.69
N VAL A 121 5.71 8.14 0.42
CA VAL A 121 5.88 6.77 0.90
C VAL A 121 4.54 6.10 1.16
N ALA A 122 4.40 4.84 0.76
CA ALA A 122 3.25 4.00 1.10
C ALA A 122 3.68 2.73 1.85
N ILE A 123 2.95 2.37 2.91
CA ILE A 123 3.15 1.14 3.67
C ILE A 123 1.92 0.25 3.55
N ILE A 124 2.10 -0.94 2.99
CA ILE A 124 1.11 -2.01 2.99
C ILE A 124 1.41 -2.94 4.15
N SER A 125 0.49 -3.03 5.11
CA SER A 125 0.59 -4.07 6.14
C SER A 125 -0.16 -5.29 5.67
N VAL A 126 0.58 -6.37 5.42
CA VAL A 126 0.07 -7.65 4.93
C VAL A 126 0.97 -8.76 5.48
N GLY A 127 0.39 -9.94 5.70
CA GLY A 127 1.11 -11.09 6.23
C GLY A 127 1.88 -11.87 5.15
N GLU A 128 3.00 -12.48 5.54
CA GLU A 128 3.69 -13.46 4.69
C GLU A 128 2.78 -14.67 4.42
N GLY A 129 2.71 -15.13 3.17
CA GLY A 129 1.82 -16.23 2.78
C GLY A 129 0.32 -15.88 2.82
N ASN A 130 -0.02 -14.58 2.77
CA ASN A 130 -1.41 -14.12 2.79
C ASN A 130 -2.29 -14.78 1.72
N THR A 131 -3.35 -15.47 2.13
CA THR A 131 -4.29 -16.16 1.24
C THR A 131 -5.43 -15.28 0.72
N TYR A 132 -5.59 -14.05 1.22
CA TYR A 132 -6.64 -13.12 0.78
C TYR A 132 -6.39 -12.50 -0.61
N GLY A 133 -5.22 -12.76 -1.21
CA GLY A 133 -4.86 -12.17 -2.51
C GLY A 133 -4.47 -10.69 -2.41
N HIS A 134 -4.06 -10.24 -1.22
CA HIS A 134 -3.53 -8.88 -1.01
C HIS A 134 -2.01 -8.92 -0.85
N PRO A 135 -1.29 -7.86 -1.24
CA PRO A 135 -1.82 -6.70 -1.96
C PRO A 135 -2.17 -7.04 -3.40
N HIS A 136 -3.23 -6.42 -3.91
CA HIS A 136 -3.69 -6.64 -5.27
C HIS A 136 -2.82 -5.86 -6.27
N ASP A 137 -2.47 -6.48 -7.41
CA ASP A 137 -1.60 -5.89 -8.44
C ASP A 137 -2.07 -4.49 -8.90
N LEU A 138 -3.38 -4.29 -9.01
CA LEU A 138 -3.99 -2.98 -9.30
C LEU A 138 -3.54 -1.88 -8.32
N VAL A 139 -3.47 -2.15 -7.01
CA VAL A 139 -3.06 -1.16 -6.01
C VAL A 139 -1.57 -0.88 -6.13
N ILE A 140 -0.76 -1.92 -6.33
CA ILE A 140 0.67 -1.80 -6.59
C ILE A 140 0.93 -0.92 -7.82
N ALA A 141 0.23 -1.18 -8.92
CA ALA A 141 0.35 -0.40 -10.15
C ALA A 141 -0.04 1.07 -9.96
N ARG A 142 -1.11 1.36 -9.19
CA ARG A 142 -1.53 2.74 -8.89
C ARG A 142 -0.48 3.54 -8.11
N LEU A 143 0.20 2.88 -7.16
CA LEU A 143 1.28 3.46 -6.36
C LEU A 143 2.54 3.66 -7.20
N ALA A 144 2.92 2.65 -7.99
CA ALA A 144 4.07 2.72 -8.89
C ALA A 144 3.93 3.83 -9.95
N ALA A 145 2.74 3.97 -10.55
CA ALA A 145 2.44 5.02 -11.53
C ALA A 145 2.53 6.45 -10.96
N ARG A 146 2.63 6.60 -9.64
CA ARG A 146 2.80 7.88 -8.94
C ARG A 146 4.20 8.03 -8.33
N HIS A 147 5.11 7.12 -8.63
CA HIS A 147 6.48 7.08 -8.09
C HIS A 147 6.51 7.09 -6.55
N VAL A 148 5.57 6.38 -5.92
CA VAL A 148 5.50 6.26 -4.46
C VAL A 148 6.48 5.18 -3.98
N ASP A 149 7.32 5.52 -3.01
CA ASP A 149 8.21 4.55 -2.36
C ASP A 149 7.37 3.58 -1.52
N LEU A 150 7.30 2.32 -1.96
CA LEU A 150 6.40 1.33 -1.39
C LEU A 150 7.14 0.40 -0.42
N TYR A 151 6.61 0.23 0.79
CA TYR A 151 7.08 -0.77 1.74
C TYR A 151 5.95 -1.74 2.08
N ARG A 152 6.29 -3.01 2.26
CA ARG A 152 5.33 -4.08 2.61
C ARG A 152 5.82 -4.90 3.78
N THR A 153 4.98 -5.17 4.78
CA THR A 153 5.43 -5.88 6.00
C THR A 153 5.73 -7.36 5.79
N ASP A 154 5.12 -8.02 4.81
CA ASP A 154 5.43 -9.41 4.45
C ASP A 154 6.85 -9.56 3.89
N MET A 155 7.27 -8.55 3.13
CA MET A 155 8.58 -8.50 2.50
C MET A 155 9.62 -7.89 3.44
N HIS A 156 9.36 -6.71 3.97
CA HIS A 156 10.34 -5.88 4.70
C HIS A 156 10.32 -6.14 6.21
N GLY A 157 9.41 -6.99 6.70
CA GLY A 157 9.20 -7.23 8.13
C GLY A 157 8.66 -6.00 8.84
N HIS A 158 9.16 -5.75 10.05
CA HIS A 158 8.84 -4.52 10.78
C HIS A 158 9.40 -3.29 10.07
N ILE A 159 8.55 -2.28 9.85
CA ILE A 159 8.91 -1.00 9.25
C ILE A 159 8.79 0.07 10.33
N ILE A 160 9.87 0.81 10.57
CA ILE A 160 9.93 1.88 11.57
C ILE A 160 10.19 3.20 10.85
N ILE A 161 9.30 4.18 11.05
CA ILE A 161 9.51 5.55 10.61
C ILE A 161 9.90 6.38 11.83
N ARG A 162 11.03 7.09 11.73
CA ARG A 162 11.47 8.07 12.71
C ARG A 162 11.44 9.46 12.08
N THR A 163 10.90 10.44 12.80
CA THR A 163 10.80 11.81 12.31
C THR A 163 10.90 12.82 13.45
N ASP A 164 11.48 13.98 13.16
CA ASP A 164 11.47 15.18 14.01
C ASP A 164 10.42 16.21 13.53
N GLY A 165 9.56 15.81 12.58
CA GLY A 165 8.57 16.64 11.92
C GLY A 165 9.11 17.50 10.77
N ASN A 166 10.42 17.59 10.56
CA ASN A 166 11.01 18.27 9.39
C ASN A 166 11.57 17.27 8.38
N ALA A 167 12.20 16.22 8.86
CA ALA A 167 12.73 15.12 8.08
C ALA A 167 12.26 13.79 8.67
N PHE A 168 12.35 12.72 7.88
CA PHE A 168 12.08 11.37 8.36
C PHE A 168 13.07 10.38 7.77
N MET A 169 13.22 9.24 8.44
CA MET A 169 13.98 8.09 7.98
C MET A 169 13.15 6.82 8.17
N ILE A 170 13.40 5.84 7.30
CA ILE A 170 12.72 4.54 7.32
C ILE A 170 13.75 3.46 7.57
N GLU A 171 13.44 2.57 8.52
CA GLU A 171 14.18 1.34 8.77
C GLU A 171 13.25 0.15 8.55
N SER A 172 13.75 -0.89 7.89
CA SER A 172 13.04 -2.17 7.75
C SER A 172 13.85 -3.31 8.35
N GLN A 173 13.15 -4.32 8.88
CA GLN A 173 13.78 -5.51 9.46
C GLN A 173 14.52 -6.36 8.42
N LYS A 174 13.93 -6.49 7.23
CA LYS A 174 14.55 -7.14 6.06
C LYS A 174 14.98 -6.03 5.10
N ALA A 175 16.21 -6.08 4.58
CA ALA A 175 16.73 -5.04 3.69
C ALA A 175 15.89 -4.96 2.42
N VAL A 176 15.76 -3.77 1.83
CA VAL A 176 15.02 -3.57 0.56
C VAL A 176 15.63 -4.42 -0.57
N GLU A 177 16.93 -4.72 -0.51
CA GLU A 177 17.63 -5.61 -1.44
C GLU A 177 17.30 -7.10 -1.23
N ASP A 178 16.95 -7.50 -0.01
CA ASP A 178 16.56 -8.88 0.34
C ASP A 178 15.08 -9.17 0.02
N THR A 179 14.36 -8.16 -0.47
CA THR A 179 12.94 -8.21 -0.76
C THR A 179 12.70 -8.04 -2.25
N PHE A 180 11.86 -8.91 -2.82
CA PHE A 180 11.39 -8.84 -4.20
C PHE A 180 11.28 -7.39 -4.70
N PRO A 181 11.85 -7.00 -5.85
CA PRO A 181 12.02 -5.58 -6.07
C PRO A 181 10.70 -4.87 -6.37
N LEU A 182 10.52 -3.74 -5.70
CA LEU A 182 9.37 -2.83 -5.76
C LEU A 182 9.24 -2.09 -7.10
N TYR A 183 10.09 -2.40 -8.08
CA TYR A 183 9.96 -1.96 -9.45
C TYR A 183 9.69 -3.22 -10.30
N ARG A 184 8.45 -3.37 -10.79
CA ARG A 184 8.19 -4.37 -11.83
C ARG A 184 8.72 -3.82 -13.15
N ILE A 185 9.33 -4.68 -13.96
CA ILE A 185 9.98 -4.36 -15.21
C ILE A 185 9.03 -4.78 -16.34
N GLY A 186 8.51 -3.79 -17.07
CA GLY A 186 7.69 -4.02 -18.25
C GLY A 186 8.55 -4.62 -19.35
N ILE A 187 8.30 -5.87 -19.72
CA ILE A 187 9.16 -6.55 -20.71
C ILE A 187 9.06 -5.91 -22.10
N ASN A 188 8.01 -5.13 -22.40
CA ASN A 188 7.82 -4.46 -23.67
C ASN A 188 8.35 -3.00 -23.67
N SER A 189 8.37 -2.29 -22.55
CA SER A 189 8.86 -0.89 -22.48
C SER A 189 10.26 -0.72 -21.90
N ALA A 190 10.71 -1.60 -21.00
CA ALA A 190 11.92 -1.37 -20.20
C ALA A 190 13.19 -1.22 -21.04
N ASP A 191 14.14 -0.40 -20.59
CA ASP A 191 15.45 -0.28 -21.22
C ASP A 191 16.39 -1.46 -20.89
N GLU A 192 17.52 -1.56 -21.60
CA GLU A 192 18.50 -2.64 -21.40
C GLU A 192 19.00 -2.72 -19.94
N SER A 193 19.19 -1.58 -19.28
CA SER A 193 19.69 -1.51 -17.90
C SER A 193 18.67 -2.04 -16.89
N GLN A 194 17.38 -1.78 -17.14
CA GLN A 194 16.28 -2.27 -16.33
C GLN A 194 16.08 -3.77 -16.54
N LEU A 195 16.09 -4.25 -17.80
CA LEU A 195 15.92 -5.67 -18.13
C LEU A 195 17.01 -6.56 -17.51
N LYS A 196 18.26 -6.08 -17.45
CA LYS A 196 19.39 -6.80 -16.84
C LYS A 196 19.21 -7.11 -15.34
N LYS A 197 18.18 -6.54 -14.71
CA LYS A 197 17.83 -6.81 -13.31
C LYS A 197 16.92 -8.05 -13.16
N ILE A 198 16.33 -8.53 -14.25
CA ILE A 198 15.56 -9.79 -14.30
C ILE A 198 16.56 -10.97 -14.24
N VAL A 199 16.26 -11.97 -13.41
CA VAL A 199 17.07 -13.19 -13.30
C VAL A 199 17.22 -13.87 -14.65
N HIS A 200 18.39 -14.42 -14.92
CA HIS A 200 18.77 -15.01 -16.21
C HIS A 200 18.83 -14.05 -17.41
N ILE A 201 18.51 -12.76 -17.26
CA ILE A 201 18.65 -11.75 -18.32
C ILE A 201 19.99 -11.04 -18.18
N ASP A 202 20.99 -11.52 -18.91
CA ASP A 202 22.26 -10.80 -19.08
C ASP A 202 22.16 -9.79 -20.24
N GLU A 203 23.26 -9.10 -20.54
CA GLU A 203 23.30 -8.09 -21.61
C GLU A 203 22.87 -8.63 -22.98
N VAL A 204 23.29 -9.86 -23.33
CA VAL A 204 22.97 -10.49 -24.62
C VAL A 204 21.48 -10.82 -24.68
N ARG A 205 20.91 -11.33 -23.59
CA ARG A 205 19.49 -11.65 -23.52
C ARG A 205 18.62 -10.41 -23.41
N ALA A 206 19.06 -9.35 -22.74
CA ALA A 206 18.36 -8.07 -22.68
C ALA A 206 18.18 -7.49 -24.09
N ARG A 207 19.25 -7.48 -24.90
CA ARG A 207 19.17 -7.05 -26.30
C ARG A 207 18.27 -7.93 -27.14
N SER A 208 18.35 -9.26 -26.95
CA SER A 208 17.49 -10.21 -27.64
C SER A 208 16.02 -10.02 -27.28
N LEU A 209 15.73 -9.74 -26.01
CA LEU A 209 14.40 -9.42 -25.52
C LEU A 209 13.87 -8.16 -26.21
N ILE A 210 14.64 -7.05 -26.18
CA ILE A 210 14.26 -5.80 -26.85
C ILE A 210 13.97 -6.03 -28.35
N ALA A 211 14.81 -6.80 -29.04
CA ALA A 211 14.64 -7.08 -30.47
C ALA A 211 13.44 -7.98 -30.82
N LEU A 212 12.93 -8.76 -29.86
CA LEU A 212 11.85 -9.73 -30.06
C LEU A 212 10.48 -9.23 -29.58
N ARG A 213 10.44 -8.03 -29.00
CA ARG A 213 9.19 -7.34 -28.62
C ARG A 213 8.23 -7.22 -29.82
N PRO A 214 6.92 -7.20 -29.57
CA PRO A 214 6.29 -7.36 -28.26
C PRO A 214 6.14 -8.82 -27.83
N PHE A 215 5.97 -9.03 -26.54
CA PHE A 215 5.58 -10.28 -25.90
C PHE A 215 4.16 -10.16 -25.34
N SER A 216 3.38 -11.22 -25.43
CA SER A 216 1.99 -11.25 -24.92
C SER A 216 1.88 -11.95 -23.56
N SER A 217 2.90 -12.71 -23.18
CA SER A 217 2.98 -13.45 -21.92
C SER A 217 4.44 -13.53 -21.44
N LEU A 218 4.66 -13.83 -20.16
CA LEU A 218 6.01 -14.10 -19.65
C LEU A 218 6.56 -15.43 -20.18
N GLU A 219 5.67 -16.35 -20.53
CA GLU A 219 5.98 -17.64 -21.14
C GLU A 219 6.66 -17.47 -22.52
N ASP A 220 6.31 -16.41 -23.25
CA ASP A 220 6.89 -16.10 -24.56
C ASP A 220 8.38 -15.74 -24.48
N LEU A 221 8.91 -15.43 -23.29
CA LEU A 221 10.36 -15.23 -23.09
C LEU A 221 11.18 -16.47 -23.45
N ALA A 222 10.55 -17.66 -23.53
CA ALA A 222 11.17 -18.87 -24.05
C ALA A 222 11.67 -18.75 -25.51
N ARG A 223 11.19 -17.75 -26.26
CA ARG A 223 11.68 -17.41 -27.62
C ARG A 223 13.11 -16.86 -27.61
N ILE A 224 13.58 -16.33 -26.48
CA ILE A 224 14.92 -15.75 -26.36
C ILE A 224 15.96 -16.88 -26.27
N PRO A 225 16.98 -16.90 -27.14
CA PRO A 225 18.04 -17.89 -27.08
C PRO A 225 18.66 -18.02 -25.69
N GLY A 226 18.65 -19.24 -25.16
CA GLY A 226 19.18 -19.53 -23.83
C GLY A 226 18.22 -19.26 -22.67
N ILE A 227 16.97 -18.87 -22.90
CA ILE A 227 15.92 -18.86 -21.87
C ILE A 227 15.02 -20.06 -22.09
N GLY A 228 15.34 -21.19 -21.46
CA GLY A 228 14.48 -22.37 -21.50
C GLY A 228 13.34 -22.31 -20.46
N PRO A 229 12.41 -23.27 -20.47
CA PRO A 229 11.25 -23.30 -19.57
C PRO A 229 11.59 -23.19 -18.07
N SER A 230 12.73 -23.73 -17.63
CA SER A 230 13.15 -23.57 -16.23
C SER A 230 13.52 -22.13 -15.88
N ARG A 231 14.21 -21.43 -16.79
CA ARG A 231 14.57 -20.03 -16.58
C ARG A 231 13.36 -19.12 -16.65
N VAL A 232 12.38 -19.43 -17.50
CA VAL A 232 11.08 -18.76 -17.51
C VAL A 232 10.37 -18.91 -16.16
N ARG A 233 10.35 -20.12 -15.57
CA ARG A 233 9.79 -20.32 -14.22
C ARG A 233 10.51 -19.47 -13.18
N ASP A 234 11.84 -19.42 -13.21
CA ASP A 234 12.62 -18.60 -12.27
C ASP A 234 12.32 -17.10 -12.45
N ILE A 235 12.14 -16.62 -13.69
CA ILE A 235 11.76 -15.24 -14.00
C ILE A 235 10.36 -14.91 -13.46
N ILE A 236 9.40 -15.80 -13.67
CA ILE A 236 8.04 -15.65 -13.13
C ILE A 236 8.09 -15.66 -11.60
N GLN A 237 8.84 -16.60 -11.02
CA GLN A 237 9.00 -16.75 -9.57
C GLN A 237 9.73 -15.56 -8.95
N GLN A 238 10.58 -14.86 -9.70
CA GLN A 238 11.23 -13.61 -9.26
C GLN A 238 10.24 -12.44 -9.16
N GLY A 239 9.06 -12.52 -9.77
CA GLY A 239 8.00 -11.51 -9.64
C GLY A 239 8.33 -10.12 -10.18
N LEU A 240 9.51 -9.97 -10.82
CA LEU A 240 9.99 -8.70 -11.35
C LEU A 240 9.37 -8.34 -12.69
N ALA A 241 9.28 -9.31 -13.60
CA ALA A 241 8.83 -9.07 -14.95
C ALA A 241 7.30 -9.01 -15.03
N TYR A 242 6.75 -8.18 -15.93
CA TYR A 242 5.34 -8.23 -16.32
C TYR A 242 5.17 -7.82 -17.78
N VAL A 243 4.02 -8.17 -18.35
CA VAL A 243 3.62 -7.76 -19.70
C VAL A 243 2.87 -6.44 -19.60
N ASP A 244 3.49 -5.38 -20.07
CA ASP A 244 2.93 -4.05 -20.24
C ASP A 244 2.30 -3.88 -21.63
N ALA A 245 1.22 -3.09 -21.68
CA ALA A 245 0.56 -2.71 -22.92
C ALA A 245 1.45 -1.74 -23.72
N GLU A 246 1.37 -1.79 -25.06
CA GLU A 246 2.09 -0.83 -25.92
C GLU A 246 1.67 0.61 -25.56
N GLU A 247 2.65 1.48 -25.31
CA GLU A 247 2.45 2.92 -25.47
C GLU A 247 2.65 3.23 -26.96
N ASP A 248 1.59 3.75 -27.60
CA ASP A 248 1.59 4.26 -28.98
C ASP A 248 2.56 5.44 -29.18
#